data_AF-A0A497ACH5-F1
#
_entry.id   AF-A0A497ACH5-F1
#
_cell.length_a   1.000
_cell.length_b   1.000
_cell.length_c   1.000
_cell.angle_alpha   90.00
_cell.angle_beta   90.00
_cell.angle_gamma   90.00
#
_symmetry.space_group_name_H-M   'P 1'
#
loop_
_entity.id
_entity.type
_entity.pdbx_description
1 polymer ?
#
loop_
_entity_poly.entity_id
_entity_poly.type
_entity_poly.pdbx_seq_one_letter_code
_entity_poly.pdbx_strand_id
1 'polypeptide(L)'
;ADGRKPERVAIIHCVGSRDHNAHPYCSRICCMYSLKQAHLVRDKTGAEVYEFYMDMRAFGKAYEEFYERVQKEGVTFVRGRGAEVEVLPDGKLRVRGEDANLGRLVAVDVDMVVLSTAIEAPHDADRVATLFGLGRTEDGFFAEQHPKIAPVQTNTDGVFLAGTAQGPKDVPDTVAHAGASASMALALLDKGEVTISPQTAVVDEKLCSGCKTCISLCPYSAISFIEEENVSRVNEALCKGCGTCAAACPSGAIMARHFTDQQIMAQIEGLFRVLESETVEAGR
;
A
#
# COMPACT_ATOMS: atom_id res chain seq x y z
N ALA A 1 -28.54 6.99 19.08
CA ALA A 1 -29.29 7.93 18.21
C ALA A 1 -30.76 7.84 18.60
N ASP A 2 -31.36 8.93 19.04
CA ASP A 2 -32.76 9.03 19.51
C ASP A 2 -33.78 9.23 18.36
N GLY A 3 -33.30 9.16 17.10
CA GLY A 3 -34.11 9.28 15.89
C GLY A 3 -34.51 10.71 15.52
N ARG A 4 -34.05 11.71 16.28
CA ARG A 4 -34.37 13.12 16.01
C ARG A 4 -33.49 13.68 14.89
N LYS A 5 -34.06 14.63 14.17
CA LYS A 5 -33.35 15.39 13.14
C LYS A 5 -32.34 16.32 13.83
N PRO A 6 -31.04 16.27 13.50
CA PRO A 6 -30.05 17.14 14.14
C PRO A 6 -30.24 18.59 13.69
N GLU A 7 -30.10 19.53 14.63
CA GLU A 7 -30.08 20.98 14.37
C GLU A 7 -28.65 21.49 14.25
N ARG A 8 -27.71 20.82 14.90
CA ARG A 8 -26.27 21.10 14.83
C ARG A 8 -25.46 19.84 14.61
N VAL A 9 -24.52 19.90 13.65
CA VAL A 9 -23.65 18.77 13.29
C VAL A 9 -22.19 19.22 13.26
N ALA A 10 -21.32 18.47 13.92
CA ALA A 10 -19.87 18.63 13.78
C ALA A 10 -19.30 17.50 12.91
N ILE A 11 -18.41 17.83 11.98
CA ILE A 11 -17.68 16.88 11.16
C ILE A 11 -16.19 17.00 11.53
N ILE A 12 -15.58 15.89 11.93
CA ILE A 12 -14.18 15.86 12.38
C ILE A 12 -13.33 15.18 11.31
N HIS A 13 -12.35 15.91 10.78
CA HIS A 13 -11.43 15.41 9.76
C HIS A 13 -10.28 14.61 10.35
N CYS A 14 -9.60 13.86 9.49
CA CYS A 14 -8.36 13.15 9.81
C CYS A 14 -8.53 12.12 10.96
N VAL A 15 -9.72 11.56 11.16
CA VAL A 15 -9.93 10.56 12.21
C VAL A 15 -9.21 9.26 11.82
N GLY A 16 -8.14 8.94 12.55
CA GLY A 16 -7.26 7.81 12.24
C GLY A 16 -6.32 8.04 11.05
N SER A 17 -6.21 9.25 10.49
CA SER A 17 -5.25 9.59 9.42
C SER A 17 -4.39 10.76 9.83
N ARG A 18 -3.13 10.78 9.38
CA ARG A 18 -2.14 11.78 9.81
C ARG A 18 -2.00 11.79 11.34
N ASP A 19 -2.07 10.60 11.93
CA ASP A 19 -1.95 10.35 13.36
C ASP A 19 -0.85 9.31 13.58
N HIS A 20 0.16 9.68 14.37
CA HIS A 20 1.27 8.78 14.69
C HIS A 20 0.86 7.61 15.60
N ASN A 21 -0.27 7.71 16.30
CA ASN A 21 -0.82 6.64 17.13
C ASN A 21 -1.74 5.69 16.33
N ALA A 22 -2.06 6.04 15.09
CA ALA A 22 -2.84 5.21 14.16
C ALA A 22 -2.11 5.18 12.82
N HIS A 23 -2.62 5.88 11.80
CA HIS A 23 -2.02 5.88 10.46
C HIS A 23 -1.31 7.20 10.14
N PRO A 24 -0.01 7.20 9.81
CA PRO A 24 0.74 8.42 9.53
C PRO A 24 0.38 9.05 8.18
N TYR A 25 -0.26 8.30 7.28
CA TYR A 25 -0.62 8.75 5.94
C TYR A 25 -1.93 9.56 5.91
N CYS A 26 -2.16 10.26 4.81
CA CYS A 26 -3.42 10.95 4.52
C CYS A 26 -4.33 10.06 3.68
N SER A 27 -5.60 9.92 4.09
CA SER A 27 -6.60 9.15 3.34
C SER A 27 -7.09 9.80 2.03
N ARG A 28 -6.58 10.98 1.67
CA ARG A 28 -6.82 11.77 0.43
C ARG A 28 -8.27 12.21 0.15
N ILE A 29 -9.27 11.42 0.50
CA ILE A 29 -10.69 11.63 0.14
C ILE A 29 -11.53 12.26 1.25
N CYS A 30 -11.05 12.20 2.50
CA CYS A 30 -11.85 12.60 3.67
C CYS A 30 -12.29 14.05 3.65
N CYS A 31 -11.41 14.98 3.24
CA CYS A 31 -11.79 16.38 3.09
C CYS A 31 -12.97 16.56 2.13
N MET A 32 -12.92 15.90 0.98
CA MET A 32 -13.94 16.07 -0.06
C MET A 32 -15.27 15.43 0.28
N TYR A 33 -15.26 14.21 0.86
CA TYR A 33 -16.53 13.64 1.30
C TYR A 33 -17.09 14.39 2.51
N SER A 34 -16.27 14.95 3.41
CA SER A 34 -16.74 15.81 4.52
C SER A 34 -17.50 17.01 3.97
N LEU A 35 -16.90 17.75 3.03
CA LEU A 35 -17.53 18.88 2.36
C LEU A 35 -18.86 18.48 1.69
N LYS A 36 -18.88 17.31 1.04
CA LYS A 36 -20.10 16.75 0.45
C LYS A 36 -21.15 16.46 1.53
N GLN A 37 -20.77 15.87 2.66
CA GLN A 37 -21.69 15.61 3.77
C GLN A 37 -22.17 16.93 4.40
N ALA A 38 -21.32 17.93 4.57
CA ALA A 38 -21.71 19.25 5.06
C ALA A 38 -22.77 19.89 4.16
N HIS A 39 -22.54 19.89 2.84
CA HIS A 39 -23.53 20.34 1.86
C HIS A 39 -24.86 19.59 2.00
N LEU A 40 -24.82 18.26 2.01
CA LEU A 40 -26.03 17.41 2.07
C LEU A 40 -26.78 17.56 3.39
N VAL A 41 -26.08 17.63 4.51
CA VAL A 41 -26.68 17.88 5.83
C VAL A 41 -27.42 19.20 5.81
N ARG A 42 -26.80 20.28 5.30
CA ARG A 42 -27.46 21.59 5.24
C ARG A 42 -28.65 21.61 4.29
N ASP A 43 -28.51 21.03 3.10
CA ASP A 43 -29.60 20.93 2.12
C ASP A 43 -30.80 20.14 2.65
N LYS A 44 -30.56 19.00 3.31
CA LYS A 44 -31.63 18.11 3.78
C LYS A 44 -32.20 18.49 5.13
N THR A 45 -31.38 19.07 6.00
CA THR A 45 -31.78 19.32 7.39
C THR A 45 -31.92 20.80 7.75
N GLY A 46 -31.20 21.69 7.08
CA GLY A 46 -31.06 23.08 7.51
C GLY A 46 -30.19 23.25 8.76
N ALA A 47 -29.52 22.20 9.23
CA ALA A 47 -28.68 22.25 10.41
C ALA A 47 -27.48 23.21 10.24
N GLU A 48 -27.02 23.74 11.36
CA GLU A 48 -25.71 24.40 11.43
C GLU A 48 -24.62 23.33 11.38
N VAL A 49 -23.63 23.50 10.50
CA VAL A 49 -22.54 22.53 10.33
C VAL A 49 -21.20 23.16 10.65
N TYR A 50 -20.41 22.43 11.43
CA TYR A 50 -19.07 22.80 11.87
C TYR A 50 -18.06 21.78 11.36
N GLU A 51 -17.05 22.23 10.63
CA GLU A 51 -15.98 21.41 10.07
C GLU A 51 -14.69 21.61 10.90
N PHE A 52 -14.24 20.59 11.60
CA PHE A 52 -12.99 20.60 12.38
C PHE A 52 -11.87 19.94 11.58
N TYR A 53 -10.89 20.73 11.13
CA TYR A 53 -9.88 20.28 10.18
C TYR A 53 -8.51 20.91 10.41
N MET A 54 -7.43 20.22 10.00
CA MET A 54 -6.07 20.78 10.01
C MET A 54 -5.77 21.56 8.72
N ASP A 55 -5.90 20.86 7.60
CA ASP A 55 -5.67 21.38 6.24
C ASP A 55 -6.79 20.88 5.33
N MET A 56 -7.32 21.75 4.48
CA MET A 56 -8.32 21.36 3.48
C MET A 56 -7.59 20.87 2.23
N ARG A 57 -7.73 19.59 1.90
CA ARG A 57 -7.02 18.95 0.76
C ARG A 57 -7.94 18.79 -0.45
N ALA A 58 -8.35 19.90 -1.04
CA ALA A 58 -9.22 19.98 -2.21
C ALA A 58 -8.41 20.01 -3.53
N PHE A 59 -7.60 18.97 -3.78
CA PHE A 59 -6.56 19.01 -4.83
C PHE A 59 -7.00 18.60 -6.25
N GLY A 60 -8.20 18.04 -6.41
CA GLY A 60 -8.74 17.59 -7.69
C GLY A 60 -9.31 18.73 -8.54
N LYS A 61 -9.63 18.45 -9.81
CA LYS A 61 -10.30 19.42 -10.68
C LYS A 61 -11.66 19.82 -10.07
N ALA A 62 -11.92 21.12 -9.97
CA ALA A 62 -13.13 21.68 -9.38
C ALA A 62 -13.32 21.44 -7.86
N TYR A 63 -12.31 20.92 -7.16
CA TYR A 63 -12.44 20.59 -5.74
C TYR A 63 -12.36 21.85 -4.86
N GLU A 64 -11.47 22.78 -5.19
CA GLU A 64 -11.37 24.07 -4.49
C GLU A 64 -12.64 24.89 -4.67
N GLU A 65 -13.20 24.93 -5.88
CA GLU A 65 -14.46 25.61 -6.18
C GLU A 65 -15.62 24.99 -5.41
N PHE A 66 -15.60 23.67 -5.18
CA PHE A 66 -16.57 23.01 -4.31
C PHE A 66 -16.37 23.40 -2.84
N TYR A 67 -15.13 23.48 -2.37
CA TYR A 67 -14.83 23.98 -1.02
C TYR A 67 -15.34 25.42 -0.82
N GLU A 68 -15.04 26.35 -1.74
CA GLU A 68 -15.56 27.72 -1.69
C GLU A 68 -17.08 27.77 -1.69
N ARG A 69 -17.73 26.91 -2.48
CA ARG A 69 -19.19 26.82 -2.50
C ARG A 69 -19.73 26.46 -1.12
N VAL A 70 -19.17 25.44 -0.48
CA VAL A 70 -19.61 25.01 0.86
C VAL A 70 -19.37 26.10 1.92
N GLN A 71 -18.31 26.90 1.78
CA GLN A 71 -18.11 28.10 2.59
C GLN A 71 -19.22 29.13 2.38
N LYS A 72 -19.54 29.46 1.12
CA LYS A 72 -20.60 30.42 0.75
C LYS A 72 -21.99 29.95 1.20
N GLU A 73 -22.19 28.65 1.32
CA GLU A 73 -23.43 28.09 1.82
C GLU A 73 -23.63 28.43 3.31
N GLY A 74 -22.56 28.65 4.09
CA GLY A 74 -22.62 29.03 5.51
C GLY A 74 -22.15 27.95 6.49
N VAL A 75 -21.32 27.01 6.04
CA VAL A 75 -20.62 26.05 6.92
C VAL A 75 -19.52 26.78 7.69
N THR A 76 -19.41 26.49 8.99
CA THR A 76 -18.34 27.07 9.83
C THR A 76 -17.12 26.18 9.81
N PHE A 77 -15.97 26.73 9.42
CA PHE A 77 -14.71 26.00 9.37
C PHE A 77 -13.83 26.38 10.55
N VAL A 78 -13.52 25.39 11.39
CA VAL A 78 -12.64 25.53 12.56
C VAL A 78 -11.31 24.86 12.22
N ARG A 79 -10.27 25.67 12.01
CA ARG A 79 -8.94 25.17 11.67
C ARG A 79 -8.18 24.85 12.96
N GLY A 80 -7.85 23.59 13.18
CA GLY A 80 -7.14 23.15 14.37
C GLY A 80 -6.72 21.69 14.35
N ARG A 81 -5.82 21.35 15.27
CA ARG A 81 -5.37 19.97 15.45
C ARG A 81 -6.19 19.30 16.54
N GLY A 82 -6.87 18.22 16.15
CA GLY A 82 -7.60 17.37 17.08
C GLY A 82 -8.92 18.00 17.54
N ALA A 83 -9.86 17.12 17.84
CA ALA A 83 -11.10 17.47 18.51
C ALA A 83 -11.43 16.41 19.57
N GLU A 84 -11.73 16.85 20.77
CA GLU A 84 -12.22 15.99 21.85
C GLU A 84 -13.76 16.04 21.84
N VAL A 85 -14.40 14.88 22.00
CA VAL A 85 -15.86 14.76 22.06
C VAL A 85 -16.26 14.29 23.45
N GLU A 86 -17.00 15.13 24.16
CA GLU A 86 -17.58 14.84 25.47
C GLU A 86 -19.10 14.68 25.35
N VAL A 87 -19.66 13.64 25.98
CA VAL A 87 -21.12 13.47 26.07
C VAL A 87 -21.63 14.25 27.28
N LEU A 88 -22.51 15.22 27.04
CA LEU A 88 -23.09 16.06 28.08
C LEU A 88 -24.26 15.35 28.80
N PRO A 89 -24.61 15.76 30.04
CA PRO A 89 -25.72 15.17 30.78
C PRO A 89 -27.09 15.26 30.10
N ASP A 90 -27.29 16.23 29.20
CA ASP A 90 -28.50 16.41 28.41
C ASP A 90 -28.54 15.52 27.14
N GLY A 91 -27.48 14.74 26.90
CA GLY A 91 -27.33 13.87 25.74
C GLY A 91 -26.70 14.54 24.51
N LYS A 92 -26.39 15.83 24.56
CA LYS A 92 -25.65 16.52 23.48
C LYS A 92 -24.18 16.17 23.49
N LEU A 93 -23.52 16.43 22.37
CA LEU A 93 -22.09 16.18 22.18
C LEU A 93 -21.35 17.51 22.17
N ARG A 94 -20.44 17.71 23.12
CA ARG A 94 -19.55 18.86 23.15
C ARG A 94 -18.27 18.53 22.41
N VAL A 95 -18.02 19.22 21.30
CA VAL A 95 -16.79 19.10 20.52
C VAL A 95 -15.87 20.25 20.90
N ARG A 96 -14.70 19.94 21.44
CA ARG A 96 -13.64 20.92 21.79
C ARG A 96 -12.49 20.79 20.81
N GLY A 97 -12.02 21.91 20.28
CA GLY A 97 -10.85 21.97 19.41
C GLY A 97 -10.09 23.27 19.59
N GLU A 98 -8.86 23.31 19.11
CA GLU A 98 -8.12 24.57 18.98
C GLU A 98 -8.59 25.28 17.69
N ASP A 99 -8.81 26.59 17.74
CA ASP A 99 -8.87 27.41 16.54
C ASP A 99 -7.52 28.10 16.37
N ALA A 100 -6.69 27.55 15.48
CA ALA A 100 -5.35 28.03 15.19
C ALA A 100 -5.36 29.43 14.55
N ASN A 101 -6.47 29.86 13.92
CA ASN A 101 -6.59 31.20 13.37
C ASN A 101 -6.88 32.23 14.46
N LEU A 102 -7.62 31.84 15.51
CA LEU A 102 -7.94 32.71 16.65
C LEU A 102 -6.97 32.56 17.83
N GLY A 103 -6.13 31.53 17.84
CA GLY A 103 -5.21 31.23 18.93
C GLY A 103 -5.92 30.87 20.25
N ARG A 104 -7.12 30.31 20.18
CA ARG A 104 -7.92 29.97 21.37
C ARG A 104 -8.64 28.63 21.21
N LEU A 105 -8.96 28.01 22.33
CA LEU A 105 -9.85 26.85 22.36
C LEU A 105 -11.28 27.28 22.05
N VAL A 106 -11.95 26.51 21.21
CA VAL A 106 -13.37 26.66 20.89
C VAL A 106 -14.11 25.39 21.26
N ALA A 107 -15.36 25.56 21.69
CA ALA A 107 -16.25 24.45 22.01
C ALA A 107 -17.60 24.70 21.35
N VAL A 108 -18.18 23.64 20.79
CA VAL A 108 -19.51 23.67 20.21
C VAL A 108 -20.31 22.47 20.68
N ASP A 109 -21.54 22.73 21.12
CA ASP A 109 -22.49 21.68 21.51
C ASP A 109 -23.35 21.34 20.29
N VAL A 110 -23.30 20.07 19.88
CA VAL A 110 -23.96 19.55 18.68
C VAL A 110 -24.82 18.35 19.00
N ASP A 111 -25.79 18.07 18.14
CA ASP A 111 -26.67 16.91 18.29
C ASP A 111 -26.07 15.66 17.65
N MET A 112 -25.13 15.84 16.70
CA MET A 112 -24.47 14.76 15.98
C MET A 112 -23.02 15.10 15.67
N VAL A 113 -22.14 14.11 15.86
CA VAL A 113 -20.74 14.16 15.41
C VAL A 113 -20.56 13.12 14.30
N VAL A 114 -19.97 13.56 13.19
CA VAL A 114 -19.57 12.71 12.07
C VAL A 114 -18.05 12.59 12.08
N LEU A 115 -17.56 11.36 12.10
CA LEU A 115 -16.13 11.07 12.07
C LEU A 115 -15.71 10.75 10.63
N SER A 116 -14.84 11.58 10.06
CA SER A 116 -14.28 11.32 8.74
C SER A 116 -13.07 10.40 8.87
N THR A 117 -13.35 9.11 8.90
CA THR A 117 -12.39 8.03 9.19
C THR A 117 -11.41 7.77 8.05
N ALA A 118 -10.28 7.19 8.45
CA ALA A 118 -9.24 6.72 7.55
C ALA A 118 -9.74 5.60 6.62
N ILE A 119 -9.12 5.50 5.46
CA ILE A 119 -9.14 4.28 4.64
C ILE A 119 -7.94 3.42 5.04
N GLU A 120 -8.19 2.13 5.20
CA GLU A 120 -7.19 1.14 5.58
C GLU A 120 -7.04 0.11 4.47
N ALA A 121 -5.90 -0.58 4.48
CA ALA A 121 -5.72 -1.73 3.62
C ALA A 121 -6.77 -2.81 3.93
N PRO A 122 -7.18 -3.62 2.94
CA PRO A 122 -8.14 -4.70 3.15
C PRO A 122 -7.72 -5.63 4.29
N HIS A 123 -8.68 -6.08 5.09
CA HIS A 123 -8.44 -6.98 6.24
C HIS A 123 -7.75 -8.30 5.85
N ASP A 124 -7.89 -8.74 4.60
CA ASP A 124 -7.27 -9.95 4.06
C ASP A 124 -6.06 -9.66 3.15
N ALA A 125 -5.47 -8.47 3.23
CA ALA A 125 -4.34 -8.05 2.41
C ALA A 125 -3.14 -9.01 2.50
N ASP A 126 -2.81 -9.55 3.68
CA ASP A 126 -1.69 -10.50 3.84
C ASP A 126 -1.93 -11.83 3.11
N ARG A 127 -3.17 -12.32 3.15
CA ARG A 127 -3.57 -13.54 2.45
C ARG A 127 -3.49 -13.35 0.95
N VAL A 128 -4.00 -12.22 0.44
CA VAL A 128 -3.95 -11.86 -0.98
C VAL A 128 -2.50 -11.64 -1.42
N ALA A 129 -1.69 -10.94 -0.62
CA ALA A 129 -0.27 -10.74 -0.90
C ALA A 129 0.48 -12.07 -1.03
N THR A 130 0.23 -13.01 -0.12
CA THR A 130 0.83 -14.35 -0.17
C THR A 130 0.39 -15.11 -1.42
N LEU A 131 -0.91 -15.08 -1.74
CA LEU A 131 -1.47 -15.80 -2.88
C LEU A 131 -0.92 -15.32 -4.23
N PHE A 132 -0.70 -14.01 -4.38
CA PHE A 132 -0.25 -13.41 -5.63
C PHE A 132 1.23 -12.98 -5.62
N GLY A 133 1.96 -13.25 -4.54
CA GLY A 133 3.36 -12.85 -4.38
C GLY A 133 3.56 -11.33 -4.40
N LEU A 134 2.68 -10.56 -3.75
CA LEU A 134 2.73 -9.10 -3.75
C LEU A 134 3.53 -8.56 -2.56
N GLY A 135 4.26 -7.47 -2.80
CA GLY A 135 4.79 -6.65 -1.72
C GLY A 135 3.72 -5.75 -1.11
N ARG A 136 3.99 -5.24 0.10
CA ARG A 136 3.19 -4.21 0.77
C ARG A 136 4.05 -2.98 1.02
N THR A 137 3.44 -1.80 0.92
CA THR A 137 4.03 -0.53 1.36
C THR A 137 3.93 -0.38 2.88
N GLU A 138 4.65 0.57 3.47
CA GLU A 138 4.66 0.80 4.93
C GLU A 138 3.27 1.17 5.48
N ASP A 139 2.40 1.76 4.65
CA ASP A 139 1.00 2.06 4.97
C ASP A 139 0.07 0.83 4.84
N GLY A 140 0.63 -0.33 4.51
CA GLY A 140 -0.08 -1.60 4.44
C GLY A 140 -0.82 -1.87 3.14
N PHE A 141 -0.85 -0.95 2.17
CA PHE A 141 -1.46 -1.22 0.87
C PHE A 141 -0.55 -2.09 -0.01
N PHE A 142 -1.04 -2.55 -1.17
CA PHE A 142 -0.21 -3.32 -2.09
C PHE A 142 0.80 -2.41 -2.80
N ALA A 143 2.06 -2.84 -2.83
CA ALA A 143 3.14 -2.09 -3.44
C ALA A 143 3.11 -2.17 -4.96
N GLU A 144 3.11 -1.02 -5.61
CA GLU A 144 3.44 -0.91 -7.02
C GLU A 144 4.92 -1.20 -7.29
N GLN A 145 5.25 -1.53 -8.54
CA GLN A 145 6.64 -1.75 -8.96
C GLN A 145 7.47 -0.47 -8.88
N HIS A 146 6.89 0.65 -9.33
CA HIS A 146 7.56 1.95 -9.23
C HIS A 146 6.53 3.10 -9.21
N PRO A 147 6.59 4.04 -8.25
CA PRO A 147 5.55 5.06 -8.04
C PRO A 147 5.20 5.94 -9.25
N LYS A 148 6.16 6.15 -10.16
CA LYS A 148 6.01 7.01 -11.36
C LYS A 148 5.87 6.26 -12.68
N ILE A 149 6.82 5.36 -12.96
CA ILE A 149 6.95 4.70 -14.27
C ILE A 149 5.97 3.52 -14.39
N ALA A 150 5.72 2.81 -13.29
CA ALA A 150 4.97 1.57 -13.27
C ALA A 150 3.96 1.55 -12.10
N PRO A 151 3.03 2.52 -12.03
CA PRO A 151 2.18 2.74 -10.86
C PRO A 151 1.08 1.66 -10.69
N VAL A 152 0.75 0.94 -11.76
CA VAL A 152 -0.29 -0.09 -11.77
C VAL A 152 0.28 -1.51 -11.83
N GLN A 153 1.59 -1.64 -12.04
CA GLN A 153 2.29 -2.92 -12.13
C GLN A 153 2.80 -3.30 -10.74
N THR A 154 3.05 -4.58 -10.53
CA THR A 154 3.67 -5.10 -9.31
C THR A 154 5.04 -5.69 -9.65
N ASN A 155 5.81 -6.08 -8.62
CA ASN A 155 7.04 -6.84 -8.83
C ASN A 155 6.80 -8.28 -9.31
N THR A 156 5.53 -8.71 -9.34
CA THR A 156 5.13 -10.00 -9.91
C THR A 156 4.56 -9.78 -11.31
N ASP A 157 5.33 -10.20 -12.30
CA ASP A 157 4.92 -10.09 -13.71
C ASP A 157 3.55 -10.72 -13.95
N GLY A 158 2.70 -9.98 -14.67
CA GLY A 158 1.33 -10.37 -14.97
C GLY A 158 0.31 -10.07 -13.87
N VAL A 159 0.73 -9.55 -12.71
CA VAL A 159 -0.17 -9.08 -11.65
C VAL A 159 -0.16 -7.55 -11.60
N PHE A 160 -1.35 -6.95 -11.65
CA PHE A 160 -1.57 -5.51 -11.69
C PHE A 160 -2.49 -5.05 -10.55
N LEU A 161 -2.39 -3.79 -10.16
CA LEU A 161 -3.16 -3.18 -9.07
C LEU A 161 -4.18 -2.18 -9.61
N ALA A 162 -5.43 -2.28 -9.15
CA ALA A 162 -6.48 -1.34 -9.49
C ALA A 162 -7.15 -0.74 -8.24
N GLY A 163 -7.57 0.52 -8.34
CA GLY A 163 -8.33 1.18 -7.27
C GLY A 163 -7.59 1.31 -5.94
N THR A 164 -8.37 1.35 -4.86
CA THR A 164 -7.90 1.66 -3.49
C THR A 164 -7.04 0.58 -2.85
N ALA A 165 -6.91 -0.59 -3.47
CA ALA A 165 -6.04 -1.66 -3.00
C ALA A 165 -4.55 -1.25 -2.99
N GLN A 166 -4.15 -0.35 -3.89
CA GLN A 166 -2.79 0.23 -3.95
C GLN A 166 -2.61 1.42 -2.98
N GLY A 167 -3.70 2.02 -2.49
CA GLY A 167 -3.61 3.18 -1.61
C GLY A 167 -4.81 4.12 -1.73
N PRO A 168 -4.97 5.07 -0.79
CA PRO A 168 -6.08 6.00 -0.77
C PRO A 168 -6.25 6.78 -2.08
N LYS A 169 -7.47 6.81 -2.64
CA LYS A 169 -7.79 7.56 -3.87
C LYS A 169 -9.30 7.76 -4.02
N ASP A 170 -9.68 8.78 -4.78
CA ASP A 170 -11.09 9.04 -5.09
C ASP A 170 -11.58 8.21 -6.30
N VAL A 171 -12.84 8.42 -6.67
CA VAL A 171 -13.47 7.66 -7.75
C VAL A 171 -12.82 7.96 -9.12
N PRO A 172 -12.60 9.23 -9.54
CA PRO A 172 -11.90 9.52 -10.78
C PRO A 172 -10.52 8.86 -10.88
N ASP A 173 -9.69 8.99 -9.83
CA ASP A 173 -8.37 8.37 -9.78
C ASP A 173 -8.50 6.83 -9.84
N THR A 174 -9.48 6.25 -9.16
CA THR A 174 -9.74 4.80 -9.17
C THR A 174 -10.10 4.29 -10.56
N VAL A 175 -10.97 5.01 -11.28
CA VAL A 175 -11.37 4.64 -12.64
C VAL A 175 -10.20 4.75 -13.61
N ALA A 176 -9.41 5.83 -13.52
CA ALA A 176 -8.19 5.98 -14.32
C ALA A 176 -7.17 4.86 -14.03
N HIS A 177 -6.96 4.53 -12.74
CA HIS A 177 -6.07 3.47 -12.30
C HIS A 177 -6.51 2.08 -12.81
N ALA A 178 -7.81 1.79 -12.76
CA ALA A 178 -8.38 0.56 -13.30
C ALA A 178 -8.24 0.48 -14.83
N GLY A 179 -8.47 1.59 -15.54
CA GLY A 179 -8.26 1.66 -16.99
C GLY A 179 -6.80 1.41 -17.39
N ALA A 180 -5.85 2.00 -16.65
CA ALA A 180 -4.42 1.75 -16.85
C ALA A 180 -4.05 0.29 -16.60
N SER A 181 -4.58 -0.32 -15.54
CA SER A 181 -4.38 -1.74 -15.23
C SER A 181 -4.90 -2.65 -16.34
N ALA A 182 -6.10 -2.39 -16.84
CA ALA A 182 -6.69 -3.13 -17.94
C ALA A 182 -5.86 -3.01 -19.22
N SER A 183 -5.35 -1.80 -19.52
CA SER A 183 -4.46 -1.57 -20.66
C SER A 183 -3.17 -2.40 -20.56
N MET A 184 -2.54 -2.42 -19.39
CA MET A 184 -1.30 -3.20 -19.19
C MET A 184 -1.54 -4.71 -19.29
N ALA A 185 -2.66 -5.20 -18.74
CA ALA A 185 -3.06 -6.60 -18.89
C ALA A 185 -3.33 -6.97 -20.35
N LEU A 186 -4.05 -6.12 -21.10
CA LEU A 186 -4.30 -6.34 -22.52
C LEU A 186 -3.02 -6.32 -23.34
N ALA A 187 -2.10 -5.38 -23.07
CA ALA A 187 -0.80 -5.31 -23.74
C ALA A 187 0.05 -6.56 -23.51
N LEU A 188 -0.07 -7.19 -22.33
CA LEU A 188 0.58 -8.46 -22.04
C LEU A 188 -0.06 -9.61 -22.83
N LEU A 189 -1.39 -9.66 -22.87
CA LEU A 189 -2.14 -10.71 -23.58
C LEU A 189 -1.94 -10.63 -25.11
N ASP A 190 -1.91 -9.42 -25.67
CA ASP A 190 -1.77 -9.17 -27.11
C ASP A 190 -0.42 -9.63 -27.67
N LYS A 191 0.64 -9.58 -26.85
CA LYS A 191 1.98 -10.05 -27.25
C LYS A 191 2.02 -11.53 -27.63
N GLY A 192 1.14 -12.36 -27.07
CA GLY A 192 1.09 -13.81 -27.33
C GLY A 192 2.24 -14.63 -26.74
N GLU A 193 3.40 -14.02 -26.50
CA GLU A 193 4.55 -14.61 -25.83
C GLU A 193 5.18 -13.65 -24.81
N VAL A 194 5.86 -14.22 -23.82
CA VAL A 194 6.55 -13.47 -22.77
C VAL A 194 7.95 -14.00 -22.55
N THR A 195 8.89 -13.09 -22.36
CA THR A 195 10.25 -13.44 -21.95
C THR A 195 10.29 -13.52 -20.44
N ILE A 196 10.64 -14.69 -19.91
CA ILE A 196 10.91 -14.89 -18.49
C ILE A 196 12.39 -14.67 -18.20
N SER A 197 12.71 -14.27 -16.97
CA SER A 197 14.11 -14.14 -16.54
C SER A 197 14.84 -15.49 -16.65
N PRO A 198 16.05 -15.53 -17.25
CA PRO A 198 16.86 -16.75 -17.31
C PRO A 198 17.53 -17.09 -15.96
N GLN A 199 17.32 -16.27 -14.92
CA GLN A 199 17.85 -16.47 -13.57
C GLN A 199 17.04 -17.55 -12.83
N THR A 200 17.07 -18.77 -13.35
CA THR A 200 16.36 -19.93 -12.80
C THR A 200 17.31 -20.87 -12.06
N ALA A 201 16.75 -21.69 -11.16
CA ALA A 201 17.48 -22.80 -10.56
C ALA A 201 17.48 -24.00 -11.50
N VAL A 202 18.58 -24.74 -11.56
CA VAL A 202 18.74 -25.97 -12.34
C VAL A 202 19.39 -27.03 -11.48
N VAL A 203 18.93 -28.27 -11.60
CA VAL A 203 19.51 -29.42 -10.90
C VAL A 203 20.48 -30.14 -11.84
N ASP A 204 21.70 -30.37 -11.39
CA ASP A 204 22.61 -31.35 -11.98
C ASP A 204 22.19 -32.74 -11.49
N GLU A 205 21.56 -33.49 -12.39
CA GLU A 205 21.04 -34.83 -12.13
C GLU A 205 22.13 -35.82 -11.71
N LYS A 206 23.39 -35.61 -12.10
CA LYS A 206 24.51 -36.49 -11.72
C LYS A 206 24.94 -36.31 -10.26
N LEU A 207 24.70 -35.12 -9.70
CA LEU A 207 25.04 -34.79 -8.31
C LEU A 207 23.83 -34.88 -7.37
N CYS A 208 22.62 -34.98 -7.92
CA CYS A 208 21.40 -35.05 -7.14
C CYS A 208 21.32 -36.39 -6.39
N SER A 209 21.20 -36.33 -5.06
CA SER A 209 21.04 -37.51 -4.21
C SER A 209 19.58 -37.95 -4.01
N GLY A 210 18.62 -37.21 -4.58
CA GLY A 210 17.19 -37.50 -4.42
C GLY A 210 16.62 -37.24 -3.03
N CYS A 211 17.26 -36.42 -2.20
CA CYS A 211 16.84 -36.17 -0.80
C CYS A 211 15.51 -35.41 -0.62
N LYS A 212 14.96 -34.82 -1.70
CA LYS A 212 13.67 -34.09 -1.73
C LYS A 212 13.59 -32.80 -0.89
N THR A 213 14.64 -32.39 -0.18
CA THR A 213 14.68 -31.16 0.64
C THR A 213 14.26 -29.90 -0.13
N CYS A 214 14.67 -29.79 -1.39
CA CYS A 214 14.37 -28.63 -2.23
C CYS A 214 12.87 -28.40 -2.50
N ILE A 215 12.05 -29.46 -2.44
CA ILE A 215 10.63 -29.40 -2.82
C ILE A 215 9.83 -28.50 -1.87
N SER A 216 9.97 -28.72 -0.55
CA SER A 216 9.26 -27.94 0.46
C SER A 216 9.76 -26.50 0.59
N LEU A 217 10.96 -26.20 0.06
CA LEU A 217 11.55 -24.87 0.11
C LEU A 217 11.07 -23.95 -1.01
N CYS A 218 10.44 -24.50 -2.07
CA CYS A 218 9.98 -23.69 -3.19
C CYS A 218 8.56 -23.18 -2.94
N PRO A 219 8.35 -21.86 -2.74
CA PRO A 219 7.01 -21.32 -2.53
C PRO A 219 6.14 -21.36 -3.79
N TYR A 220 6.77 -21.55 -4.96
CA TYR A 220 6.10 -21.56 -6.28
C TYR A 220 5.80 -22.97 -6.79
N SER A 221 6.10 -24.02 -6.00
CA SER A 221 5.97 -25.42 -6.42
C SER A 221 6.69 -25.73 -7.75
N ALA A 222 7.81 -25.05 -8.01
CA ALA A 222 8.56 -25.18 -9.26
C ALA A 222 9.41 -26.46 -9.33
N ILE A 223 9.50 -27.26 -8.26
CA ILE A 223 10.41 -28.40 -8.16
C ILE A 223 9.61 -29.67 -7.97
N SER A 224 9.85 -30.65 -8.84
CA SER A 224 9.20 -31.97 -8.82
C SER A 224 10.23 -33.08 -8.68
N PHE A 225 9.85 -34.19 -8.05
CA PHE A 225 10.67 -35.40 -7.97
C PHE A 225 10.32 -36.38 -9.09
N ILE A 226 11.33 -36.92 -9.76
CA ILE A 226 11.19 -37.95 -10.79
C ILE A 226 11.59 -39.28 -10.17
N GLU A 227 10.60 -40.10 -9.80
CA GLU A 227 10.81 -41.36 -9.08
C GLU A 227 11.66 -42.36 -9.88
N GLU A 228 11.47 -42.45 -11.20
CA GLU A 228 12.19 -43.39 -12.06
C GLU A 228 13.70 -43.13 -12.12
N GLU A 229 14.08 -41.86 -12.03
CA GLU A 229 15.47 -41.41 -12.14
C GLU A 229 16.08 -41.09 -10.78
N ASN A 230 15.27 -41.09 -9.71
CA ASN A 230 15.65 -40.73 -8.34
C ASN A 230 16.28 -39.30 -8.23
N VAL A 231 15.83 -38.36 -9.06
CA VAL A 231 16.32 -36.98 -9.10
C VAL A 231 15.19 -35.95 -8.97
N SER A 232 15.54 -34.74 -8.56
CA SER A 232 14.61 -33.59 -8.60
C SER A 232 14.84 -32.77 -9.86
N ARG A 233 13.77 -32.26 -10.48
CA ARG A 233 13.83 -31.35 -11.64
C ARG A 233 13.12 -30.04 -11.32
N VAL A 234 13.65 -28.95 -11.85
CA VAL A 234 13.03 -27.61 -11.76
C VAL A 234 12.28 -27.33 -13.05
N ASN A 235 11.02 -26.94 -12.93
CA ASN A 235 10.28 -26.31 -14.01
C ASN A 235 10.71 -24.85 -14.13
N GLU A 236 11.52 -24.54 -15.15
CA GLU A 236 12.08 -23.20 -15.37
C GLU A 236 10.98 -22.13 -15.53
N ALA A 237 9.81 -22.47 -16.08
CA ALA A 237 8.71 -21.52 -16.26
C ALA A 237 8.06 -21.06 -14.94
N LEU A 238 8.13 -21.90 -13.89
CA LEU A 238 7.59 -21.59 -12.56
C LEU A 238 8.64 -20.99 -11.63
N CYS A 239 9.93 -21.17 -11.94
CA CYS A 239 11.02 -20.71 -11.08
C CYS A 239 11.15 -19.18 -11.13
N LYS A 240 11.04 -18.52 -9.96
CA LYS A 240 11.26 -17.06 -9.82
C LYS A 240 12.68 -16.68 -9.39
N GLY A 241 13.62 -17.62 -9.41
CA GLY A 241 15.04 -17.31 -9.23
C GLY A 241 15.48 -16.91 -7.81
N CYS A 242 14.71 -17.18 -6.76
CA CYS A 242 15.04 -16.76 -5.40
C CYS A 242 16.30 -17.41 -4.79
N GLY A 243 16.80 -18.51 -5.37
CA GLY A 243 18.03 -19.19 -4.94
C GLY A 243 17.91 -20.03 -3.66
N THR A 244 16.78 -20.04 -2.96
CA THR A 244 16.60 -20.75 -1.67
C THR A 244 16.92 -22.25 -1.74
N CYS A 245 16.47 -22.92 -2.80
CA CYS A 245 16.75 -24.35 -3.01
C CYS A 245 18.21 -24.63 -3.36
N ALA A 246 18.89 -23.72 -4.06
CA ALA A 246 20.31 -23.83 -4.38
C ALA A 246 21.16 -23.73 -3.11
N ALA A 247 20.93 -22.69 -2.30
CA ALA A 247 21.64 -22.47 -1.05
C ALA A 247 21.43 -23.61 -0.03
N ALA A 248 20.27 -24.27 -0.04
CA ALA A 248 19.94 -25.34 0.89
C ALA A 248 20.31 -26.75 0.37
N CYS A 249 20.81 -26.89 -0.86
CA CYS A 249 21.09 -28.20 -1.45
C CYS A 249 22.31 -28.84 -0.78
N PRO A 250 22.15 -29.94 -0.02
CA PRO A 250 23.27 -30.53 0.72
C PRO A 250 24.31 -31.19 -0.18
N SER A 251 23.92 -31.63 -1.38
CA SER A 251 24.83 -32.24 -2.35
C SER A 251 25.45 -31.24 -3.32
N GLY A 252 25.10 -29.94 -3.22
CA GLY A 252 25.54 -28.92 -4.18
C GLY A 252 25.00 -29.12 -5.60
N ALA A 253 23.97 -29.97 -5.77
CA ALA A 253 23.44 -30.32 -7.09
C ALA A 253 22.58 -29.22 -7.72
N ILE A 254 22.12 -28.23 -6.96
CA ILE A 254 21.24 -27.18 -7.48
C ILE A 254 22.04 -25.90 -7.69
N MET A 255 22.06 -25.42 -8.93
CA MET A 255 22.71 -24.18 -9.32
C MET A 255 21.68 -23.09 -9.60
N ALA A 256 21.83 -21.93 -8.96
CA ALA A 256 21.09 -20.72 -9.32
C ALA A 256 21.80 -20.01 -10.48
N ARG A 257 21.24 -20.05 -11.69
CA ARG A 257 21.83 -19.36 -12.84
C ARG A 257 21.96 -17.85 -12.55
N HIS A 258 23.10 -17.27 -12.93
CA HIS A 258 23.47 -15.88 -12.66
C HIS A 258 23.84 -15.55 -11.18
N PHE A 259 23.68 -16.51 -10.27
CA PHE A 259 24.07 -16.43 -8.86
C PHE A 259 24.73 -17.75 -8.43
N THR A 260 25.64 -18.26 -9.27
CA THR A 260 26.35 -19.51 -8.99
C THR A 260 27.33 -19.34 -7.84
N ASP A 261 27.64 -20.42 -7.12
CA ASP A 261 28.61 -20.39 -6.01
C ASP A 261 29.95 -19.79 -6.46
N GLN A 262 30.42 -20.12 -7.66
CA GLN A 262 31.65 -19.55 -8.23
C GLN A 262 31.55 -18.03 -8.43
N GLN A 263 30.42 -17.53 -8.92
CA GLN A 263 30.19 -16.09 -9.09
C GLN A 263 30.13 -15.36 -7.74
N ILE A 264 29.42 -15.93 -6.76
CA ILE A 264 29.31 -15.35 -5.42
C ILE A 264 30.67 -15.35 -4.72
N MET A 265 31.40 -16.45 -4.77
CA MET A 265 32.75 -16.52 -4.19
C MET A 265 33.71 -15.56 -4.88
N ALA A 266 33.65 -15.43 -6.20
CA ALA A 266 34.45 -14.44 -6.93
C ALA A 266 34.11 -13.00 -6.52
N GLN A 267 32.84 -12.67 -6.28
CA GLN A 267 32.42 -11.35 -5.77
C GLN A 267 32.99 -11.09 -4.36
N ILE A 268 32.95 -12.10 -3.48
CA ILE A 268 33.49 -12.02 -2.11
C ILE A 268 35.01 -11.84 -2.16
N GLU A 269 35.73 -12.67 -2.92
CA GLU A 269 37.19 -12.57 -3.09
C GLU A 269 37.61 -11.22 -3.68
N GLY A 270 36.82 -10.68 -4.61
CA GLY A 270 37.05 -9.37 -5.21
C GLY A 270 37.12 -8.25 -4.17
N LEU A 271 36.31 -8.33 -3.10
CA LEU A 271 36.31 -7.36 -2.01
C LEU A 271 37.65 -7.37 -1.23
N PHE A 272 38.21 -8.56 -0.99
CA PHE A 272 39.46 -8.70 -0.24
C PHE A 272 40.68 -8.23 -1.05
N ARG A 273 40.69 -8.45 -2.37
CA ARG A 273 41.80 -8.02 -3.23
C ARG A 273 41.94 -6.50 -3.33
N VAL A 274 40.83 -5.75 -3.22
CA VAL A 274 40.86 -4.28 -3.18
C VAL A 274 41.50 -3.77 -1.88
N LEU A 275 41.15 -4.36 -0.74
CA LEU A 275 41.70 -3.99 0.56
C LEU A 275 43.21 -4.25 0.66
N GLU A 276 43.69 -5.34 0.05
CA GLU A 276 45.13 -5.63 -0.05
C GLU A 276 45.88 -4.60 -0.91
N SER A 277 45.25 -4.06 -1.96
CA SER A 277 45.88 -3.01 -2.78
C SER A 277 45.91 -1.64 -2.09
N GLU A 278 44.87 -1.25 -1.34
CA GLU A 278 44.83 0.02 -0.61
C GLU A 278 45.77 0.05 0.61
N THR A 279 45.94 -1.08 1.30
CA THR A 279 46.90 -1.19 2.41
C THR A 279 48.36 -1.13 1.95
N VAL A 280 48.66 -1.56 0.72
CA VAL A 280 49.99 -1.44 0.11
C VAL A 280 50.31 0.00 -0.32
N GLU A 281 49.31 0.78 -0.72
CA GLU A 281 49.49 2.22 -1.04
C GLU A 281 49.55 3.11 0.21
N ALA A 282 48.79 2.82 1.26
CA ALA A 282 48.83 3.58 2.52
C ALA A 282 50.09 3.31 3.39
N GLY A 283 50.86 2.27 3.06
CA GLY A 283 52.12 1.89 3.72
C GLY A 283 53.38 2.39 3.02
N ARG A 284 53.27 3.29 2.03
CA ARG A 284 54.40 3.96 1.35
C ARG A 284 54.48 5.43 1.70
#